data_AF-A0A151UHE3-F1
#
_entry.id   AF-A0A151UHE3-F1
#
_cell.length_a   1.000
_cell.length_b   1.000
_cell.length_c   1.000
_cell.angle_alpha   90.00
_cell.angle_beta   90.00
_cell.angle_gamma   90.00
#
_symmetry.space_group_name_H-M   'P 1'
#
loop_
_entity.id
_entity.type
_entity.pdbx_description
1 polymer ?
#
loop_
_entity_poly.entity_id
_entity_poly.type
_entity_poly.pdbx_seq_one_letter_code
_entity_poly.pdbx_strand_id
1 'polypeptide(L)'
;MEALLPSWLSKAAPIQSKATAMGVNASSQFLGAFFGGVTGGQLLLLNNTALGWSILTGLAIVWLLISFGLAQPRYLSSMVLRLPEHKQTDEWTSQLLAIRGIEEVVVMSDQQVAYVKVDKQQIDDATRQDLTQLLGKEVAI
;
A
#
# COMPACT_ATOMS: atom_id res chain seq x y z
N MET A 1 -15.29 0.32 -3.89
CA MET A 1 -13.87 0.39 -4.35
C MET A 1 -13.03 1.39 -3.56
N GLU A 2 -13.60 2.38 -2.87
CA GLU A 2 -12.85 3.40 -2.10
C GLU A 2 -11.96 2.85 -0.98
N ALA A 3 -12.32 1.71 -0.37
CA ALA A 3 -11.50 1.08 0.67
C ALA A 3 -10.29 0.29 0.13
N LEU A 4 -10.27 -0.05 -1.16
CA LEU A 4 -9.22 -0.91 -1.73
C LEU A 4 -8.00 -0.08 -2.15
N LEU A 5 -8.17 1.09 -2.75
CA LEU A 5 -7.06 1.93 -3.23
C LEU A 5 -6.06 2.35 -2.12
N PRO A 6 -6.51 2.82 -0.93
CA PRO A 6 -5.59 3.18 0.15
C PRO A 6 -4.84 1.97 0.69
N SER A 7 -5.52 0.82 0.78
CA SER A 7 -4.94 -0.45 1.22
C SER A 7 -3.90 -0.97 0.20
N TRP A 8 -4.19 -0.84 -1.09
CA TRP A 8 -3.29 -1.20 -2.18
C TRP A 8 -2.04 -0.31 -2.21
N LEU A 9 -2.23 1.01 -2.11
CA LEU A 9 -1.14 1.97 -2.11
C LEU A 9 -0.27 1.84 -0.84
N SER A 10 -0.90 1.56 0.30
CA SER A 10 -0.24 1.21 1.56
C SER A 10 0.69 0.00 1.44
N LYS A 11 0.33 -1.00 0.62
CA LYS A 11 1.10 -2.23 0.44
C LYS A 11 2.19 -2.08 -0.63
N ALA A 12 1.91 -1.33 -1.69
CA ALA A 12 2.84 -1.10 -2.80
C ALA A 12 3.92 -0.05 -2.47
N ALA A 13 3.60 0.97 -1.66
CA ALA A 13 4.53 2.05 -1.36
C ALA A 13 5.66 1.58 -0.41
N PRO A 14 6.93 1.98 -0.64
CA PRO A 14 8.05 1.77 0.29
C PRO A 14 7.70 2.19 1.71
N ILE A 15 8.28 1.53 2.72
CA ILE A 15 7.92 1.76 4.12
C ILE A 15 8.14 3.24 4.50
N GLN A 16 9.24 3.86 4.05
CA GLN A 16 9.51 5.28 4.28
C GLN A 16 8.61 6.26 3.51
N SER A 17 8.07 5.89 2.34
CA SER A 17 7.32 6.83 1.47
C SER A 17 5.82 6.60 1.46
N LYS A 18 5.32 5.75 2.36
CA LYS A 18 3.90 5.41 2.49
C LYS A 18 3.00 6.63 2.71
N ALA A 19 3.44 7.58 3.54
CA ALA A 19 2.71 8.82 3.81
C ALA A 19 2.61 9.71 2.55
N THR A 20 3.71 9.85 1.80
CA THR A 20 3.73 10.62 0.55
C THR A 20 2.82 9.99 -0.50
N ALA A 21 2.85 8.66 -0.65
CA ALA A 21 1.97 7.96 -1.58
C ALA A 21 0.50 8.18 -1.23
N MET A 22 0.13 8.02 0.05
CA MET A 22 -1.23 8.33 0.53
C MET A 22 -1.61 9.80 0.29
N GLY A 23 -0.66 10.73 0.50
CA GLY A 23 -0.85 12.16 0.24
C GLY A 23 -1.15 12.46 -1.23
N VAL A 24 -0.36 11.92 -2.16
CA VAL A 24 -0.60 12.09 -3.60
C VAL A 24 -1.98 11.56 -4.01
N ASN A 25 -2.38 10.39 -3.51
CA ASN A 25 -3.70 9.83 -3.78
C ASN A 25 -4.84 10.71 -3.23
N ALA A 26 -4.69 11.25 -2.02
CA ALA A 26 -5.66 12.19 -1.46
C ALA A 26 -5.74 13.48 -2.30
N SER A 27 -4.61 14.06 -2.69
CA SER A 27 -4.58 15.24 -3.56
C SER A 27 -5.27 14.99 -4.91
N SER A 28 -5.03 13.83 -5.53
CA SER A 28 -5.70 13.44 -6.77
C SER A 28 -7.22 13.27 -6.60
N GLN A 29 -7.68 12.70 -5.47
CA GLN A 29 -9.10 12.59 -5.16
C GLN A 29 -9.76 13.96 -5.01
N PHE A 30 -9.12 14.87 -4.27
CA PHE A 30 -9.64 16.23 -4.12
C PHE A 30 -9.70 16.98 -5.46
N LEU A 31 -8.66 16.85 -6.28
CA LEU A 31 -8.62 17.45 -7.61
C LEU A 31 -9.74 16.91 -8.50
N GLY A 32 -9.93 15.58 -8.51
CA GLY A 32 -10.99 14.91 -9.25
C GLY A 32 -12.39 15.33 -8.78
N ALA A 33 -12.62 15.39 -7.47
CA ALA A 33 -13.88 15.86 -6.89
C ALA A 33 -14.15 17.34 -7.23
N PHE A 34 -13.12 18.19 -7.22
CA PHE A 34 -13.24 19.59 -7.58
C PHE A 34 -13.65 19.77 -9.04
N PHE A 35 -12.90 19.19 -9.99
CA PHE A 35 -13.25 19.31 -11.40
C PHE A 35 -14.56 18.61 -11.73
N GLY A 36 -14.81 17.42 -11.16
CA GLY A 36 -16.08 16.71 -11.31
C GLY A 36 -17.27 17.54 -10.80
N GLY A 37 -17.11 18.23 -9.66
CA GLY A 37 -18.12 19.13 -9.11
C GLY A 37 -18.36 20.36 -9.98
N VAL A 38 -17.30 21.02 -10.47
CA VAL A 38 -17.40 22.19 -11.37
C VAL A 38 -18.08 21.82 -12.68
N THR A 39 -17.63 20.74 -13.33
CA THR A 39 -18.20 20.28 -14.61
C THR A 39 -19.62 19.75 -14.43
N GLY A 40 -19.89 19.00 -13.35
CA GLY A 40 -21.22 18.51 -13.01
C GLY A 40 -22.22 19.64 -12.74
N GLY A 41 -21.79 20.67 -12.01
CA GLY A 41 -22.61 21.87 -11.76
C GLY A 41 -22.95 22.62 -13.04
N GLN A 42 -21.98 22.79 -13.96
CA GLN A 42 -22.22 23.39 -15.28
C GLN A 42 -23.18 22.55 -16.13
N LEU A 43 -23.06 21.22 -16.10
CA LEU A 43 -23.97 20.32 -16.79
C LEU A 43 -25.41 20.44 -16.29
N LEU A 44 -25.61 20.62 -14.97
CA LEU A 44 -26.94 20.80 -14.38
C LEU A 44 -27.61 22.10 -14.87
N LEU A 45 -26.83 23.17 -15.06
CA LEU A 45 -27.33 24.46 -15.57
C LEU A 45 -27.84 24.38 -17.02
N LEU A 46 -27.31 23.46 -17.83
CA LEU A 46 -27.75 23.24 -19.22
C LEU A 46 -29.14 22.61 -19.32
N ASN A 47 -29.71 22.16 -18.19
CA ASN A 47 -31.04 21.53 -18.08
C ASN A 47 -31.28 20.35 -19.06
N ASN A 48 -30.19 19.75 -19.55
CA ASN A 48 -30.18 18.63 -20.47
C ASN A 48 -29.57 17.40 -19.78
N THR A 49 -30.44 16.63 -19.14
CA THR A 49 -30.06 15.45 -18.37
C THR A 49 -29.46 14.35 -19.25
N ALA A 50 -29.91 14.21 -20.50
CA ALA A 50 -29.40 13.20 -21.43
C ALA A 50 -27.93 13.44 -21.80
N LEU A 51 -27.53 14.70 -22.03
CA LEU A 51 -26.13 15.06 -22.23
C LEU A 51 -25.27 14.74 -21.00
N GLY A 52 -25.79 15.04 -19.80
CA GLY A 52 -25.06 14.77 -18.57
C GLY A 52 -24.79 13.28 -18.34
N TRP A 53 -25.80 12.44 -18.53
CA TRP A 53 -25.66 10.98 -18.45
C TRP A 53 -24.73 10.43 -19.54
N SER A 54 -24.74 10.99 -20.74
CA SER A 54 -23.86 10.57 -21.84
C SER A 54 -22.39 10.84 -21.51
N ILE A 55 -22.08 12.02 -20.94
CA ILE A 55 -20.72 12.39 -20.51
C ILE A 55 -20.25 11.48 -19.37
N LEU A 56 -21.08 11.26 -18.35
CA LEU A 56 -20.77 10.35 -17.25
C LEU A 56 -20.49 8.92 -17.74
N THR A 57 -21.31 8.43 -18.68
CA THR A 57 -21.15 7.11 -19.28
C THR A 57 -19.84 7.02 -20.06
N GLY A 58 -19.52 8.04 -20.86
CA GLY A 58 -18.24 8.10 -21.59
C GLY A 58 -17.05 8.07 -20.64
N LEU A 59 -17.10 8.83 -19.55
CA LEU A 59 -16.04 8.86 -18.54
C LEU A 59 -15.89 7.50 -17.84
N ALA A 60 -17.00 6.82 -17.52
CA ALA A 60 -16.99 5.49 -16.94
C ALA A 60 -16.38 4.44 -17.88
N ILE A 61 -16.67 4.51 -19.19
CA ILE A 61 -16.07 3.62 -20.20
C ILE A 61 -14.56 3.87 -20.32
N VAL A 62 -14.12 5.14 -20.37
CA VAL A 62 -12.69 5.48 -20.39
C VAL A 62 -11.99 4.91 -19.15
N TRP A 63 -12.58 5.09 -17.97
CA TRP A 63 -12.05 4.51 -16.73
C TRP A 63 -11.97 2.98 -16.78
N LEU A 64 -13.01 2.32 -17.31
CA LEU A 64 -13.05 0.87 -17.47
C LEU A 64 -11.93 0.36 -18.39
N LEU A 65 -11.70 1.04 -19.53
CA LEU A 65 -10.63 0.70 -20.46
C LEU A 65 -9.25 0.84 -19.82
N ILE A 66 -9.02 1.91 -19.05
CA ILE A 66 -7.78 2.10 -18.30
C ILE A 66 -7.61 0.99 -17.24
N SER A 67 -8.70 0.59 -16.58
CA SER A 67 -8.67 -0.42 -15.51
C SER A 67 -8.19 -1.79 -16.00
N PHE A 68 -8.41 -2.15 -17.26
CA PHE A 68 -7.92 -3.41 -17.82
C PHE A 68 -6.39 -3.49 -17.97
N GLY A 69 -5.70 -2.34 -17.98
CA GLY A 69 -4.23 -2.29 -18.06
C GLY A 69 -3.52 -2.38 -16.72
N LEU A 70 -4.24 -2.38 -15.59
CA LEU A 70 -3.61 -2.43 -14.26
C LEU A 70 -3.16 -3.86 -13.93
N ALA A 71 -1.84 -4.08 -13.93
CA ALA A 71 -1.25 -5.32 -13.45
C ALA A 71 -1.42 -5.46 -11.92
N GLN A 72 -1.71 -6.68 -11.47
CA GLN A 72 -1.92 -6.98 -10.06
C GLN A 72 -0.57 -6.86 -9.30
N PRO A 73 -0.42 -5.96 -8.32
CA PRO A 73 0.78 -5.75 -7.56
C PRO A 73 1.05 -6.95 -6.64
N ARG A 74 2.33 -7.21 -6.40
CA ARG A 74 2.80 -8.29 -5.53
C ARG A 74 2.25 -8.10 -4.10
N TYR A 75 1.77 -9.18 -3.50
CA TYR A 75 1.12 -9.18 -2.19
C TYR A 75 2.15 -9.08 -1.05
N LEU A 76 2.78 -7.91 -0.94
CA LEU A 76 3.66 -7.58 0.17
C LEU A 76 2.82 -7.27 1.42
N SER A 77 3.11 -7.97 2.51
CA SER A 77 2.48 -7.78 3.82
C SER A 77 3.50 -7.14 4.76
N SER A 78 3.17 -5.99 5.35
CA SER A 78 3.99 -5.38 6.40
C SER A 78 3.67 -6.00 7.75
N MET A 79 4.71 -6.41 8.49
CA MET A 79 4.64 -6.95 9.84
C MET A 79 5.57 -6.15 10.76
N VAL A 80 5.22 -6.07 12.04
CA VAL A 80 6.02 -5.41 13.07
C VAL A 80 6.63 -6.46 13.98
N LEU A 81 7.95 -6.47 14.09
CA LEU A 81 8.72 -7.37 14.94
C LEU A 81 9.30 -6.57 16.10
N ARG A 82 9.10 -7.03 17.34
CA ARG A 82 9.74 -6.42 18.51
C ARG A 82 11.14 -7.01 18.68
N LEU A 83 12.15 -6.16 18.73
CA LEU A 83 13.55 -6.57 18.88
C LEU A 83 13.85 -6.82 20.36
N PRO A 84 14.32 -8.02 20.74
CA PRO A 84 14.59 -8.36 22.14
C PRO A 84 15.87 -7.70 22.68
N GLU A 85 16.83 -7.36 21.81
CA GLU A 85 18.11 -6.76 22.17
C GLU A 85 18.36 -5.42 21.48
N HIS A 86 19.05 -4.54 22.19
CA HIS A 86 19.56 -3.27 21.69
C HIS A 86 20.85 -3.53 20.88
N LYS A 87 20.72 -4.02 19.65
CA LYS A 87 21.83 -4.09 18.68
C LYS A 87 21.79 -2.93 17.70
N GLN A 88 22.89 -2.74 16.98
CA GLN A 88 23.01 -1.70 15.97
C GLN A 88 22.03 -1.95 14.81
N THR A 89 21.39 -0.87 14.35
CA THR A 89 20.34 -0.89 13.31
C THR A 89 20.75 -1.68 12.06
N ASP A 90 22.01 -1.54 11.64
CA ASP A 90 22.54 -2.16 10.43
C ASP A 90 22.69 -3.68 10.56
N GLU A 91 23.01 -4.18 11.75
CA GLU A 91 23.12 -5.63 12.00
C GLU A 91 21.75 -6.30 11.93
N TRP A 92 20.74 -5.71 12.59
CA TRP A 92 19.36 -6.20 12.52
C TRP A 92 18.81 -6.17 11.09
N THR A 93 19.08 -5.10 10.36
CA THR A 93 18.64 -4.94 8.97
C THR A 93 19.25 -6.02 8.08
N SER A 94 20.55 -6.27 8.23
CA SER A 94 21.27 -7.29 7.45
C SER A 94 20.80 -8.71 7.77
N GLN A 95 20.57 -9.03 9.06
CA GLN A 95 20.09 -10.35 9.48
C GLN A 95 18.66 -10.63 9.01
N LEU A 96 17.76 -9.64 9.09
CA LEU A 96 16.38 -9.79 8.65
C LEU A 96 16.26 -9.84 7.12
N LEU A 97 17.06 -9.08 6.38
CA LEU A 97 17.11 -9.15 4.90
C LEU A 97 17.70 -10.46 4.39
N ALA A 98 18.51 -11.17 5.18
CA ALA A 98 19.06 -12.47 4.81
C ALA A 98 18.01 -13.59 4.79
N ILE A 99 16.87 -13.40 5.45
CA ILE A 99 15.79 -14.39 5.52
C ILE A 99 15.00 -14.36 4.22
N ARG A 100 14.78 -15.56 3.65
CA ARG A 100 14.04 -15.73 2.40
C ARG A 100 12.57 -15.31 2.57
N GLY A 101 12.10 -14.45 1.67
CA GLY A 101 10.73 -13.91 1.67
C GLY A 101 10.60 -12.51 2.29
N ILE A 102 11.66 -11.96 2.90
CA ILE A 102 11.73 -10.57 3.33
C ILE A 102 12.24 -9.69 2.18
N GLU A 103 11.43 -8.73 1.74
CA GLU A 103 11.82 -7.79 0.67
C GLU A 103 12.30 -6.42 1.20
N GLU A 104 11.81 -5.98 2.36
CA GLU A 104 12.16 -4.67 2.91
C GLU A 104 12.19 -4.74 4.44
N VAL A 105 13.20 -4.14 5.07
CA VAL A 105 13.35 -4.06 6.53
C VAL A 105 13.66 -2.62 6.93
N VAL A 106 12.92 -2.10 7.90
CA VAL A 106 13.16 -0.79 8.50
C VAL A 106 13.19 -0.95 10.01
N VAL A 107 14.37 -0.78 10.61
CA VAL A 107 14.57 -0.87 12.05
C VAL A 107 14.40 0.51 12.69
N MET A 108 13.52 0.62 13.67
CA MET A 108 13.34 1.80 14.52
C MET A 108 13.94 1.52 15.90
N SER A 109 15.22 1.82 16.06
CA SER A 109 16.00 1.54 17.28
C SER A 109 15.47 2.26 18.52
N ASP A 110 14.91 3.47 18.34
CA ASP A 110 14.24 4.25 19.39
C ASP A 110 13.03 3.53 20.00
N GLN A 111 12.29 2.78 19.18
CA GLN A 111 11.09 2.05 19.58
C GLN A 111 11.35 0.54 19.79
N GLN A 112 12.59 0.07 19.57
CA GLN A 112 12.98 -1.34 19.57
C GLN A 112 12.07 -2.23 18.70
N VAL A 113 11.65 -1.73 17.54
CA VAL A 113 10.83 -2.49 16.59
C VAL A 113 11.46 -2.48 15.19
N ALA A 114 11.30 -3.58 14.47
CA ALA A 114 11.62 -3.70 13.06
C ALA A 114 10.31 -3.86 12.26
N TYR A 115 10.10 -2.98 11.30
CA TYR A 115 9.04 -3.10 10.30
C TYR A 115 9.58 -3.91 9.14
N VAL A 116 8.92 -5.01 8.81
CA VAL A 116 9.37 -5.94 7.77
C VAL A 116 8.27 -6.11 6.75
N LYS A 117 8.57 -5.94 5.46
CA LYS A 117 7.68 -6.40 4.38
C LYS A 117 8.09 -7.80 3.95
N VAL A 118 7.12 -8.69 4.02
CA VAL A 118 7.24 -10.07 3.61
C VAL A 118 6.30 -10.36 2.43
N ASP A 119 6.78 -11.10 1.45
CA ASP A 119 5.96 -11.60 0.35
C ASP A 119 5.14 -12.80 0.85
N LYS A 120 3.81 -12.61 1.02
CA LYS A 120 2.92 -13.67 1.54
C LYS A 120 2.85 -14.91 0.67
N GLN A 121 3.25 -14.84 -0.61
CA GLN A 121 3.31 -16.01 -1.48
C GLN A 121 4.58 -16.84 -1.28
N GLN A 122 5.59 -16.30 -0.60
CA GLN A 122 6.88 -16.95 -0.34
C GLN A 122 7.15 -17.21 1.16
N ILE A 123 6.25 -16.81 2.06
CA ILE A 123 6.34 -17.17 3.47
C ILE A 123 6.05 -18.66 3.60
N ASP A 124 7.09 -19.42 3.86
CA ASP A 124 7.05 -20.85 4.16
C ASP A 124 7.19 -21.06 5.68
N ASP A 125 6.86 -22.25 6.20
CA ASP A 125 7.01 -22.57 7.63
C ASP A 125 8.48 -22.45 8.11
N ALA A 126 9.44 -22.53 7.19
CA ALA A 126 10.87 -22.26 7.44
C ALA A 126 11.14 -20.80 7.87
N THR A 127 10.47 -19.82 7.25
CA THR A 127 10.60 -18.40 7.60
C THR A 127 10.05 -18.12 9.01
N ARG A 128 8.99 -18.85 9.42
CA ARG A 128 8.46 -18.81 10.79
C ARG A 128 9.47 -19.32 11.80
N GLN A 129 10.15 -20.43 11.50
CA GLN A 129 11.16 -21.00 12.39
C GLN A 129 12.38 -20.08 12.53
N ASP A 130 12.89 -19.51 11.44
CA ASP A 130 14.03 -18.57 11.48
C ASP A 130 13.71 -17.32 12.30
N LEU A 131 12.51 -16.75 12.10
CA LEU A 131 12.05 -15.60 12.89
C LEU A 131 11.86 -15.97 14.37
N THR A 132 11.31 -17.16 14.66
CA THR A 132 11.13 -17.61 16.04
C THR A 132 12.46 -17.86 16.73
N GLN A 133 13.48 -18.36 16.01
CA GLN A 133 14.84 -18.53 16.51
C GLN A 133 15.54 -17.18 16.75
N LEU A 134 15.39 -16.22 15.85
CA LEU A 134 16.02 -14.90 15.96
C LEU A 134 15.38 -14.00 17.03
N LEU A 135 14.06 -14.11 17.21
CA LEU A 135 13.31 -13.26 18.15
C LEU A 135 13.05 -13.94 19.51
N GLY A 136 13.33 -15.23 19.64
CA GLY A 136 13.12 -16.00 20.86
C GLY A 136 11.66 -16.12 21.31
N LYS A 137 10.70 -15.77 20.44
CA LYS A 137 9.25 -15.83 20.69
C LYS A 137 8.53 -16.22 19.40
N GLU A 138 7.43 -16.97 19.55
CA GLU A 138 6.54 -17.28 18.44
C GLU A 138 6.01 -15.99 17.82
N VAL A 139 6.27 -15.84 16.52
CA VAL A 139 5.79 -14.71 15.73
C VAL A 139 4.48 -15.14 15.09
N ALA A 140 3.37 -14.55 15.52
CA ALA A 140 2.07 -14.78 14.91
C ALA A 140 2.04 -14.14 13.51
N ILE A 141 2.29 -14.94 12.48
CA ILE A 141 2.12 -14.57 11.06
C ILE A 141 0.73 -14.98 10.58
#